data_AF-T2KMT8-F1
#
_entry.id   AF-T2KMT8-F1
#
_cell.length_a   1.000
_cell.length_b   1.000
_cell.length_c   1.000
_cell.angle_alpha   90.00
_cell.angle_beta   90.00
_cell.angle_gamma   90.00
#
_symmetry.space_group_name_H-M   'P 1'
#
loop_
_entity.id
_entity.type
_entity.pdbx_description
1 polymer ?
#
loop_
_entity_poly.entity_id
_entity_poly.type
_entity_poly.pdbx_seq_one_letter_code
_entity_poly.pdbx_strand_id
1 'polypeptide(L)'
;MSRDLGLVYVKEPIPEMKWEISEDTKSIGQYTCTKATVMFRGRKYTAWFTTEIPLPYGPWKLQGLPGLILEAYDTDKEVYFYFKSIKYPLETTTAILALDPTTEQKDWISFAEYKQGLIEAHNRAIENGRMFMEDFDAEESTGKKSMAGSYIEVFDEN
;
A
#
# COMPACT_ATOMS: atom_id res chain seq x y z
N MET A 1 -29.77 5.13 -1.05
CA MET A 1 -28.76 6.11 -0.58
C MET A 1 -27.71 5.32 0.19
N SER A 2 -26.65 4.92 -0.51
CA SER A 2 -25.53 4.18 0.08
C SER A 2 -24.84 5.08 1.11
N ARG A 3 -24.50 4.53 2.28
CA ARG A 3 -23.64 5.22 3.24
C ARG A 3 -22.30 5.42 2.54
N ASP A 4 -22.02 6.63 2.09
CA ASP A 4 -20.67 6.98 1.66
C ASP A 4 -19.78 6.82 2.90
N LEU A 5 -18.90 5.80 2.88
CA LEU A 5 -18.09 5.37 4.03
C LEU A 5 -16.99 6.37 4.39
N GLY A 6 -17.06 7.62 3.90
CA GLY A 6 -16.02 8.64 4.06
C GLY A 6 -14.69 8.25 3.42
N LEU A 7 -14.71 7.34 2.45
CA LEU A 7 -13.50 6.83 1.80
C LEU A 7 -12.99 7.83 0.77
N VAL A 8 -11.73 8.20 0.92
CA VAL A 8 -10.99 9.00 -0.05
C VAL A 8 -10.28 8.06 -1.02
N TYR A 9 -10.39 8.37 -2.31
CA TYR A 9 -9.78 7.60 -3.39
C TYR A 9 -8.52 8.32 -3.83
N VAL A 10 -7.41 7.61 -3.76
CA VAL A 10 -6.08 8.15 -3.98
C VAL A 10 -5.48 7.52 -5.23
N LYS A 11 -5.06 8.37 -6.17
CA LYS A 11 -4.33 7.95 -7.37
C LYS A 11 -2.84 8.26 -7.18
N GLU A 12 -2.00 7.26 -7.41
CA GLU A 12 -0.55 7.41 -7.41
C GLU A 12 0.07 6.80 -8.67
N PRO A 13 1.15 7.40 -9.21
CA PRO A 13 1.94 6.72 -10.21
C PRO A 13 2.57 5.46 -9.60
N ILE A 14 2.76 4.44 -10.43
CA ILE A 14 3.51 3.25 -10.05
C ILE A 14 4.93 3.66 -9.61
N PRO A 15 5.37 3.34 -8.39
CA PRO A 15 6.71 3.72 -7.93
C PRO A 15 7.78 2.88 -8.62
N GLU A 16 8.79 3.53 -9.19
CA GLU A 16 9.99 2.86 -9.69
C GLU A 16 10.88 2.39 -8.53
N MET A 17 11.02 1.07 -8.39
CA MET A 17 11.83 0.45 -7.35
C MET A 17 13.25 0.16 -7.85
N LYS A 18 14.24 0.79 -7.23
CA LYS A 18 15.66 0.53 -7.50
C LYS A 18 16.12 -0.72 -6.74
N TRP A 19 15.87 -1.88 -7.34
CA TRP A 19 16.26 -3.16 -6.78
C TRP A 19 17.77 -3.40 -6.87
N GLU A 20 18.35 -3.86 -5.77
CA GLU A 20 19.70 -4.41 -5.71
C GLU A 20 19.60 -5.94 -5.77
N ILE A 21 19.94 -6.53 -6.91
CA ILE A 21 19.90 -7.98 -7.12
C ILE A 21 21.22 -8.58 -6.62
N SER A 22 21.15 -9.65 -5.82
CA SER A 22 22.33 -10.42 -5.38
C SER A 22 22.40 -11.79 -6.06
N GLU A 23 23.54 -12.46 -5.93
CA GLU A 23 23.76 -13.82 -6.47
C GLU A 23 23.15 -14.92 -5.59
N ASP A 24 22.54 -14.55 -4.46
CA ASP A 24 21.94 -15.51 -3.55
C ASP A 24 20.71 -16.15 -4.19
N THR A 25 20.67 -17.48 -4.13
CA THR A 25 19.56 -18.27 -4.66
C THR A 25 18.88 -19.08 -3.56
N LYS A 26 17.58 -19.31 -3.73
CA LYS A 26 16.75 -20.12 -2.84
C LYS A 26 15.69 -20.84 -3.66
N SER A 27 15.40 -22.09 -3.31
CA SER A 27 14.27 -22.82 -3.89
C SER A 27 12.98 -22.51 -3.13
N ILE A 28 11.92 -22.13 -3.85
CA ILE A 28 10.57 -21.92 -3.31
C ILE A 28 9.60 -22.77 -4.13
N GLY A 29 9.12 -23.87 -3.53
CA GLY A 29 8.39 -24.89 -4.27
C GLY A 29 9.28 -25.53 -5.33
N GLN A 30 8.87 -25.41 -6.59
CA GLN A 30 9.63 -25.90 -7.76
C GLN A 30 10.51 -24.85 -8.42
N TYR A 31 10.45 -23.60 -7.96
CA TYR A 31 11.09 -22.47 -8.61
C TYR A 31 12.42 -22.11 -7.95
N THR A 32 13.42 -21.81 -8.78
CA THR A 32 14.67 -21.20 -8.34
C THR A 32 14.47 -19.69 -8.29
N CYS A 33 14.66 -19.14 -7.10
CA CYS A 33 14.48 -17.72 -6.83
C CYS A 33 15.82 -17.04 -6.58
N THR A 34 15.96 -15.80 -7.05
CA THR A 34 17.10 -14.92 -6.81
C THR A 34 16.71 -13.85 -5.80
N LYS A 35 17.62 -13.49 -4.91
CA LYS A 35 17.39 -12.45 -3.91
C LYS A 35 17.54 -11.05 -4.52
N ALA A 36 16.65 -10.16 -4.14
CA ALA A 36 16.78 -8.73 -4.38
C ALA A 36 16.43 -7.94 -3.11
N THR A 37 17.02 -6.77 -2.94
CA THR A 37 16.71 -5.86 -1.82
C THR A 37 16.37 -4.48 -2.33
N VAL A 38 15.49 -3.77 -1.61
CA VAL A 38 15.12 -2.38 -1.93
C VAL A 38 14.78 -1.60 -0.67
N MET A 39 15.08 -0.31 -0.68
CA MET A 39 14.56 0.65 0.31
C MET A 39 13.26 1.26 -0.23
N PHE A 40 12.14 1.00 0.43
CA PHE A 40 10.84 1.51 0.00
C PHE A 40 10.01 1.98 1.19
N ARG A 41 9.50 3.22 1.12
CA ARG A 41 8.67 3.88 2.16
C ARG A 41 9.20 3.70 3.60
N GLY A 42 10.52 3.85 3.76
CA GLY A 42 11.18 3.79 5.07
C GLY A 42 11.48 2.38 5.59
N ARG A 43 11.19 1.33 4.82
CA ARG A 43 11.51 -0.07 5.16
C ARG A 43 12.50 -0.65 4.16
N LYS A 44 13.42 -1.48 4.66
CA LYS A 44 14.27 -2.33 3.81
C LYS A 44 13.57 -3.66 3.58
N TYR A 45 13.21 -3.92 2.33
CA TYR A 45 12.60 -5.17 1.91
C TYR A 45 13.66 -6.10 1.31
N THR A 46 13.50 -7.39 1.60
CA THR A 46 14.12 -8.49 0.87
C THR A 46 13.03 -9.20 0.08
N ALA A 47 13.25 -9.43 -1.21
CA ALA A 47 12.36 -10.16 -2.08
C ALA A 47 13.11 -11.33 -2.74
N TRP A 48 12.41 -12.44 -2.94
CA TRP A 48 12.87 -13.60 -3.70
C TRP A 48 11.98 -13.74 -4.92
N PHE A 49 12.56 -13.58 -6.11
CA PHE A 49 11.83 -13.59 -7.38
C PHE A 49 12.35 -14.69 -8.30
N THR A 50 11.50 -15.20 -9.19
CA THR A 50 11.88 -16.22 -10.18
C THR A 50 11.62 -15.73 -11.60
N THR A 51 12.61 -15.90 -12.49
CA THR A 51 12.48 -15.60 -13.92
C THR A 51 11.78 -16.72 -14.70
N GLU A 52 11.55 -17.89 -14.07
CA GLU A 52 10.76 -18.99 -14.63
C GLU A 52 9.30 -18.59 -14.84
N ILE A 53 8.82 -17.60 -14.06
CA ILE A 53 7.57 -16.89 -14.28
C ILE A 53 7.93 -15.44 -14.62
N PRO A 54 8.09 -15.08 -15.89
CA PRO A 54 8.62 -13.77 -16.33
C PRO A 54 7.55 -12.66 -16.25
N LEU A 55 6.87 -12.56 -15.11
CA LEU A 55 5.89 -11.54 -14.81
C LEU A 55 6.50 -10.59 -13.78
N PRO A 56 6.64 -9.28 -14.07
CA PRO A 56 7.36 -8.34 -13.20
C PRO A 56 6.53 -7.87 -12.00
N TYR A 57 5.71 -8.76 -11.44
CA TYR A 57 4.75 -8.46 -10.38
C TYR A 57 5.15 -9.11 -9.05
N GLY A 58 4.53 -8.62 -7.99
CA GLY A 58 4.70 -9.16 -6.65
C GLY A 58 3.60 -8.71 -5.70
N PRO A 59 3.70 -9.10 -4.42
CA PRO A 59 2.71 -8.75 -3.43
C PRO A 59 2.74 -7.26 -3.10
N TRP A 60 1.55 -6.70 -2.81
CA TRP A 60 1.38 -5.30 -2.47
C TRP A 60 1.92 -4.37 -3.56
N LYS A 61 2.92 -3.53 -3.24
CA LYS A 61 3.54 -2.59 -4.19
C LYS A 61 4.86 -3.09 -4.74
N LEU A 62 5.35 -4.25 -4.28
CA LEU A 62 6.66 -4.76 -4.66
C LEU A 62 6.59 -5.33 -6.08
N GLN A 63 7.18 -4.63 -7.03
CA GLN A 63 7.16 -5.01 -8.46
C GLN A 63 8.39 -4.46 -9.19
N GLY A 64 8.52 -4.78 -10.48
CA GLY A 64 9.60 -4.28 -11.35
C GLY A 64 10.85 -5.14 -11.38
N LEU A 65 10.84 -6.32 -10.75
CA LEU A 65 11.87 -7.35 -10.95
C LEU A 65 11.62 -8.12 -12.25
N PRO A 66 12.62 -8.76 -12.87
CA PRO A 66 12.46 -9.46 -14.16
C PRO A 66 11.71 -10.80 -14.05
N GLY A 67 10.94 -10.99 -12.97
CA GLY A 67 10.20 -12.21 -12.69
C GLY A 67 9.32 -12.06 -11.45
N LEU A 68 8.46 -13.06 -11.22
CA LEU A 68 7.44 -13.00 -10.17
C LEU A 68 8.08 -13.10 -8.78
N ILE A 69 7.71 -12.18 -7.89
CA ILE A 69 8.11 -12.24 -6.48
C ILE A 69 7.30 -13.31 -5.77
N LEU A 70 7.99 -14.34 -5.27
CA LEU A 70 7.38 -15.46 -4.53
C LEU A 70 7.49 -15.29 -3.01
N GLU A 71 8.42 -14.48 -2.52
CA GLU A 71 8.51 -14.20 -1.09
C GLU A 71 9.05 -12.80 -0.91
N ALA A 72 8.50 -12.06 0.03
CA ALA A 72 9.02 -10.75 0.38
C ALA A 72 8.76 -10.42 1.84
N TYR A 73 9.74 -9.82 2.50
CA TYR A 73 9.62 -9.42 3.90
C TYR A 73 10.47 -8.20 4.18
N ASP A 74 10.06 -7.41 5.17
CA ASP A 74 10.89 -6.35 5.70
C ASP A 74 11.91 -6.89 6.72
N THR A 75 12.86 -6.05 7.12
CA THR A 75 13.99 -6.46 7.99
C THR A 75 13.52 -7.05 9.32
N ASP A 76 12.47 -6.47 9.90
CA ASP A 76 11.91 -6.89 11.19
C ASP A 76 10.85 -7.99 11.06
N LYS A 77 10.48 -8.36 9.83
CA LYS A 77 9.41 -9.32 9.50
C LYS A 77 8.05 -8.93 10.06
N GLU A 78 7.79 -7.64 10.26
CA GLU A 78 6.45 -7.12 10.57
C GLU A 78 5.50 -7.33 9.37
N VAL A 79 6.06 -7.29 8.15
CA VAL A 79 5.36 -7.62 6.93
C VAL A 79 6.06 -8.80 6.29
N TYR A 80 5.32 -9.88 6.06
CA TYR A 80 5.83 -11.09 5.43
C TYR A 80 4.82 -11.65 4.44
N PHE A 81 5.24 -11.77 3.19
CA PHE A 81 4.51 -12.41 2.12
C PHE A 81 5.22 -13.70 1.72
N TYR A 82 4.47 -14.79 1.64
CA TYR A 82 4.98 -16.08 1.18
C TYR A 82 4.08 -16.65 0.07
N PHE A 83 4.70 -17.21 -0.96
CA PHE A 83 4.02 -17.87 -2.05
C PHE A 83 3.42 -19.19 -1.58
N LYS A 84 2.15 -19.39 -1.93
CA LYS A 84 1.43 -20.64 -1.66
C LYS A 84 1.30 -21.50 -2.91
N SER A 85 0.71 -20.95 -3.96
CA SER A 85 0.52 -21.64 -5.24
C SER A 85 0.18 -20.64 -6.35
N ILE A 86 0.38 -21.09 -7.58
CA ILE A 86 -0.10 -20.43 -8.80
C ILE A 86 -0.88 -21.47 -9.61
N LYS A 87 -2.02 -21.08 -10.17
CA LYS A 87 -2.83 -21.95 -11.02
C LYS A 87 -3.16 -21.22 -12.31
N TYR A 88 -2.76 -21.82 -13.42
CA TYR A 88 -3.09 -21.35 -14.76
C TYR A 88 -3.20 -22.56 -15.71
N PRO A 89 -4.20 -22.61 -16.61
CA PRO A 89 -5.35 -21.70 -16.69
C PRO A 89 -6.30 -21.84 -15.48
N LEU A 90 -7.14 -20.82 -15.26
CA LEU A 90 -8.19 -20.88 -14.25
C LEU A 90 -9.37 -21.74 -14.74
N GLU A 91 -9.93 -22.56 -13.85
CA GLU A 91 -11.12 -23.37 -14.18
C GLU A 91 -12.44 -22.61 -14.03
N THR A 92 -12.43 -21.52 -13.26
CA THR A 92 -13.59 -20.67 -13.04
C THR A 92 -13.22 -19.23 -13.35
N THR A 93 -14.07 -18.55 -14.11
CA THR A 93 -13.93 -17.11 -14.34
C THR A 93 -14.51 -16.39 -13.14
N THR A 94 -13.67 -15.72 -12.36
CA THR A 94 -14.15 -14.77 -11.36
C THR A 94 -14.38 -13.43 -12.04
N ALA A 95 -15.60 -12.89 -11.94
CA ALA A 95 -15.83 -11.50 -12.30
C ALA A 95 -15.10 -10.61 -11.28
N ILE A 96 -13.99 -10.01 -11.70
CA ILE A 96 -13.41 -8.89 -10.96
C ILE A 96 -14.38 -7.73 -11.18
N LEU A 97 -15.13 -7.35 -10.15
CA LEU A 97 -15.88 -6.11 -10.18
C LEU A 97 -14.84 -4.99 -10.21
N ALA A 98 -14.57 -4.45 -11.40
CA ALA A 98 -13.89 -3.18 -11.49
C ALA A 98 -14.70 -2.18 -10.68
N LEU A 99 -14.05 -1.46 -9.77
CA LEU A 99 -14.65 -0.27 -9.19
C LEU A 99 -14.89 0.66 -10.38
N ASP A 100 -16.15 0.81 -10.78
CA ASP A 100 -16.52 1.74 -11.83
C ASP A 100 -16.43 3.16 -11.23
N PRO A 101 -15.42 3.96 -11.57
CA PRO A 101 -15.27 5.30 -11.01
C PRO A 101 -16.36 6.26 -11.54
N THR A 102 -17.22 5.82 -12.47
CA THR A 102 -18.24 6.67 -13.11
C THR A 102 -19.60 6.66 -12.42
N THR A 103 -19.86 5.76 -11.46
CA THR A 103 -21.20 5.67 -10.85
C THR A 103 -21.52 6.76 -9.83
N GLU A 104 -20.54 7.56 -9.42
CA GLU A 104 -20.71 8.85 -8.73
C GLU A 104 -19.32 9.50 -8.81
N GLN A 105 -19.23 10.71 -9.35
CA GLN A 105 -17.99 11.44 -9.61
C GLN A 105 -17.17 11.61 -8.32
N LYS A 106 -16.34 10.62 -7.97
CA LYS A 106 -15.37 10.71 -6.88
C LYS A 106 -14.08 11.25 -7.47
N ASP A 107 -13.79 12.50 -7.14
CA ASP A 107 -12.54 13.14 -7.51
C ASP A 107 -11.38 12.40 -6.84
N TRP A 108 -10.66 11.62 -7.64
CA TRP A 108 -9.41 11.00 -7.20
C TRP A 108 -8.42 12.11 -6.85
N ILE A 109 -7.83 12.03 -5.67
CA ILE A 109 -6.79 12.97 -5.25
C ILE A 109 -5.42 12.28 -5.26
N SER A 110 -4.34 13.05 -5.38
CA SER A 110 -2.99 12.53 -5.19
C SER A 110 -2.75 12.16 -3.73
N PHE A 111 -1.78 11.28 -3.48
CA PHE A 111 -1.36 10.97 -2.12
C PHE A 111 -0.82 12.20 -1.36
N ALA A 112 -0.25 13.17 -2.09
CA ALA A 112 0.19 14.44 -1.52
C ALA A 112 -1.00 15.27 -1.00
N GLU A 113 -2.05 15.42 -1.80
CA GLU A 113 -3.29 16.10 -1.40
C GLU A 113 -3.96 15.38 -0.24
N TYR A 114 -4.03 14.04 -0.28
CA TYR A 114 -4.56 13.25 0.82
C TYR A 114 -3.81 13.51 2.13
N LYS A 115 -2.46 13.48 2.08
CA LYS A 115 -1.62 13.74 3.24
C LYS A 115 -1.80 15.16 3.79
N GLN A 116 -1.89 16.15 2.90
CA GLN A 116 -2.12 17.54 3.29
C GLN A 116 -3.49 17.70 3.97
N GLY A 117 -4.54 17.09 3.43
CA GLY A 117 -5.87 17.09 4.03
C GLY A 117 -5.91 16.48 5.43
N LEU A 118 -5.14 15.41 5.68
CA LEU A 118 -5.00 14.82 7.02
C LEU A 118 -4.30 15.77 8.01
N ILE A 119 -3.25 16.45 7.57
CA ILE A 119 -2.51 17.43 8.40
C ILE A 119 -3.43 18.60 8.77
N GLU A 120 -4.17 19.13 7.80
CA GLU A 120 -5.10 20.23 8.03
C GLU A 120 -6.28 19.82 8.93
N ALA A 121 -6.82 18.62 8.74
CA ALA A 121 -7.85 18.07 9.64
C ALA A 121 -7.32 17.93 11.07
N HIS A 122 -6.08 17.47 11.23
CA HIS A 122 -5.42 17.38 12.53
C HIS A 122 -5.24 18.75 13.19
N ASN A 123 -4.72 19.73 12.46
CA ASN A 123 -4.51 21.10 12.96
C ASN A 123 -5.84 21.76 13.34
N ARG A 124 -6.89 21.59 12.54
CA ARG A 124 -8.25 22.07 12.87
C ARG A 124 -8.79 21.42 14.13
N ALA A 125 -8.57 20.12 14.32
CA ALA A 125 -9.01 19.44 15.54
C ALA A 125 -8.26 19.95 16.79
N ILE A 126 -6.98 20.28 16.67
CA ILE A 126 -6.21 20.92 17.75
C ILE A 126 -6.79 22.30 18.05
N GLU A 127 -6.97 23.14 17.03
CA GLU A 127 -7.45 24.51 17.21
C GLU A 127 -8.87 24.56 17.78
N ASN A 128 -9.78 23.73 17.26
CA ASN A 128 -11.13 23.61 17.81
C ASN A 128 -11.13 23.11 19.26
N GLY A 129 -10.23 22.19 19.60
CA GLY A 129 -10.06 21.73 20.98
C GLY A 129 -9.54 22.85 21.90
N ARG A 130 -8.60 23.68 21.41
CA ARG A 130 -8.07 24.84 22.14
C ARG A 130 -9.14 25.90 22.38
N MET A 131 -9.90 26.27 21.35
CA MET A 131 -11.03 27.21 21.48
C MET A 131 -12.07 26.70 22.48
N PHE A 132 -12.41 25.41 22.41
CA PHE A 132 -13.33 24.79 23.38
C PHE A 132 -12.77 24.82 24.81
N MET A 133 -11.47 24.60 25.01
CA MET A 133 -10.86 24.70 26.35
C MET A 133 -10.89 26.13 26.89
N GLU A 134 -10.66 27.14 26.05
CA GLU A 134 -10.75 28.56 26.41
C GLU A 134 -12.18 29.00 26.75
N ASP A 135 -13.18 28.53 26.01
CA ASP A 135 -14.59 28.86 26.27
C ASP A 135 -15.14 28.25 27.57
N PHE A 136 -14.53 27.17 28.07
CA PHE A 136 -15.03 26.38 29.21
C PHE A 136 -14.07 26.29 30.41
N ASP A 137 -12.95 27.04 30.44
CA ASP A 137 -11.95 27.03 31.52
C ASP A 137 -11.50 25.60 31.93
N ALA A 138 -11.26 24.73 30.93
CA ALA A 138 -10.93 23.32 31.13
C ALA A 138 -9.42 23.02 30.99
N GLU A 139 -8.88 22.13 31.84
CA GLU A 139 -7.47 21.69 31.77
C GLU A 139 -7.19 20.67 30.66
N GLU A 140 -5.96 20.70 30.11
CA GLU A 140 -5.54 19.86 28.99
C GLU A 140 -5.38 18.38 29.36
N SER A 141 -5.98 17.48 28.56
CA SER A 141 -5.88 16.02 28.75
C SER A 141 -4.76 15.40 27.90
N THR A 142 -3.88 14.62 28.53
CA THR A 142 -2.69 13.99 27.91
C THR A 142 -2.99 12.68 27.15
N GLY A 143 -4.21 12.50 26.64
CA GLY A 143 -4.61 11.28 25.94
C GLY A 143 -3.83 11.05 24.63
N LYS A 144 -3.30 9.85 24.41
CA LYS A 144 -2.62 9.47 23.16
C LYS A 144 -3.56 9.59 21.97
N LYS A 145 -3.23 10.46 21.02
CA LYS A 145 -3.91 10.59 19.72
C LYS A 145 -3.40 9.52 18.76
N SER A 146 -4.29 8.64 18.32
CA SER A 146 -4.05 7.66 17.25
C SER A 146 -4.86 8.07 16.03
N MET A 147 -4.18 8.28 14.89
CA MET A 147 -4.83 8.54 13.60
C MET A 147 -4.83 7.24 12.80
N ALA A 148 -5.99 6.59 12.68
CA ALA A 148 -6.18 5.54 11.69
C ALA A 148 -6.53 6.20 10.35
N GLY A 149 -5.64 6.13 9.37
CA GLY A 149 -5.95 6.56 8.00
C GLY A 149 -6.69 5.45 7.26
N SER A 150 -7.85 5.75 6.67
CA SER A 150 -8.61 4.85 5.79
C SER A 150 -8.75 5.48 4.41
N TYR A 151 -8.10 4.93 3.40
CA TYR A 151 -8.21 5.35 2.00
C TYR A 151 -8.06 4.15 1.07
N ILE A 152 -8.49 4.30 -0.18
CA ILE A 152 -8.28 3.32 -1.25
C ILE A 152 -7.26 3.91 -2.23
N GLU A 153 -6.12 3.23 -2.38
CA GLU A 153 -5.06 3.59 -3.34
C GLU A 153 -5.25 2.79 -4.65
N VAL A 154 -5.10 3.46 -5.79
CA VAL A 154 -5.00 2.84 -7.13
C VAL A 154 -3.79 3.39 -7.88
N PHE A 155 -3.15 2.50 -8.64
CA PHE A 155 -2.00 2.79 -9.48
C PHE A 155 -2.38 2.73 -10.97
N ASP A 156 -1.76 3.60 -11.76
CA ASP A 156 -1.98 3.68 -13.21
C ASP A 156 -0.65 3.57 -13.95
N GLU A 157 -0.69 2.95 -15.13
CA GLU A 157 0.43 2.86 -16.06
C GLU A 157 0.38 4.12 -16.94
N ASN A 158 1.13 5.16 -16.56
CA ASN A 158 1.28 6.36 -17.41
C ASN A 158 1.90 6.01 -18.77
#